data_AF-A0AA42WXF5-F1
#
_entry.id   AF-A0AA42WXF5-F1
#
_cell.length_a   1.000
_cell.length_b   1.000
_cell.length_c   1.000
_cell.angle_alpha   90.00
_cell.angle_beta   90.00
_cell.angle_gamma   90.00
#
_symmetry.space_group_name_H-M   'P 1'
#
loop_
_entity.id
_entity.type
_entity.pdbx_description
1 polymer ?
#
loop_
_entity_poly.entity_id
_entity_poly.type
_entity_poly.pdbx_seq_one_letter_code
_entity_poly.pdbx_strand_id
1 'polypeptide(L)'
;MAELVAATTPRYLKTPDAAIHLGLSARTLEKHRCYGTGPVFRRLGGRIVYAIDDLDAWAALGTRRSTSDPGSGVVHPAKRLPTDCVRR
;
A
#
# COMPACT_ATOMS: atom_id res chain seq x y z
N MET A 1 26.49 -2.08 -17.83
CA MET A 1 26.07 -1.79 -16.45
C MET A 1 24.83 -2.62 -16.20
N ALA A 2 24.99 -3.69 -15.41
CA ALA A 2 24.02 -4.78 -15.30
C ALA A 2 22.85 -4.37 -14.41
N GLU A 3 21.63 -4.59 -14.88
CA GLU A 3 20.49 -4.79 -13.98
C GLU A 3 19.79 -6.06 -14.44
N LEU A 4 20.26 -7.18 -13.88
CA LEU A 4 19.51 -8.43 -13.85
C LEU A 4 18.21 -8.14 -13.10
N VAL A 5 17.17 -7.74 -13.84
CA VAL A 5 15.81 -7.69 -13.32
C VAL A 5 15.44 -9.13 -12.98
N ALA A 6 15.70 -9.50 -11.72
CA ALA A 6 15.35 -10.80 -11.20
C ALA A 6 13.88 -11.02 -11.55
N ALA A 7 13.60 -12.11 -12.26
CA ALA A 7 12.26 -12.58 -12.52
C ALA A 7 11.62 -12.94 -11.17
N THR A 8 11.21 -11.92 -10.42
CA THR A 8 10.52 -12.06 -9.16
C THR A 8 9.15 -12.57 -9.54
N THR A 9 8.95 -13.87 -9.36
CA THR A 9 7.61 -14.42 -9.39
C THR A 9 6.79 -13.54 -8.45
N PRO A 10 5.78 -12.79 -8.93
CA PRO A 10 5.13 -11.79 -8.09
C PRO A 10 4.50 -12.53 -6.91
N ARG A 11 5.14 -12.39 -5.75
CA ARG A 11 4.68 -13.00 -4.51
C ARG A 11 3.51 -12.17 -4.04
N TYR A 12 2.32 -12.71 -4.22
CA TYR A 12 1.09 -12.08 -3.79
C TYR A 12 0.86 -12.38 -2.32
N LEU A 13 0.78 -11.33 -1.51
CA LEU A 13 0.45 -11.39 -0.09
C LEU A 13 -1.03 -11.06 0.11
N LYS A 14 -1.65 -11.71 1.10
CA LYS A 14 -2.99 -11.34 1.55
C LYS A 14 -2.89 -10.09 2.42
N THR A 15 -4.01 -9.41 2.68
CA THR A 15 -4.07 -8.26 3.59
C THR A 15 -3.34 -8.45 4.94
N PRO A 16 -3.52 -9.57 5.69
CA PRO A 16 -2.80 -9.75 6.96
C PRO A 16 -1.28 -9.88 6.77
N ASP A 17 -0.82 -10.65 5.77
CA ASP A 17 0.61 -10.79 5.48
C ASP A 17 1.23 -9.47 5.02
N ALA A 18 0.53 -8.73 4.16
CA ALA A 18 0.95 -7.40 3.70
C ALA A 18 1.04 -6.40 4.87
N ALA A 19 0.12 -6.51 5.84
CA ALA A 19 0.14 -5.69 7.04
C ALA A 19 1.40 -5.97 7.89
N ILE A 20 1.72 -7.26 8.11
CA ILE A 20 2.94 -7.68 8.81
C ILE A 20 4.19 -7.18 8.08
N HIS A 21 4.21 -7.29 6.75
CA HIS A 21 5.35 -6.85 5.92
C HIS A 21 5.63 -5.35 6.07
N LEU A 22 4.60 -4.51 6.13
CA LEU A 22 4.73 -3.06 6.30
C LEU A 22 4.82 -2.62 7.78
N GLY A 23 4.65 -3.53 8.74
CA GLY A 23 4.53 -3.20 10.17
C GLY A 23 3.24 -2.43 10.51
N LEU A 24 2.20 -2.55 9.69
CA LEU A 24 0.90 -1.90 9.89
C LEU A 24 -0.16 -2.92 10.34
N SER A 25 -1.31 -2.43 10.81
CA SER A 25 -2.47 -3.29 11.09
C SER A 25 -3.26 -3.57 9.80
N ALA A 26 -3.83 -4.78 9.67
CA ALA A 26 -4.70 -5.11 8.53
C ALA A 26 -5.86 -4.12 8.37
N ARG A 27 -6.44 -3.67 9.49
CA ARG A 27 -7.48 -2.63 9.54
C ARG A 27 -7.03 -1.28 8.95
N THR A 28 -5.75 -0.96 9.06
CA THR A 28 -5.17 0.24 8.46
C THR A 28 -5.08 0.09 6.94
N LEU A 29 -4.67 -1.07 6.43
CA LEU A 29 -4.72 -1.36 5.00
C LEU A 29 -6.16 -1.35 4.45
N GLU A 30 -7.13 -1.89 5.19
CA GLU A 30 -8.55 -1.81 4.82
C GLU A 30 -9.04 -0.37 4.70
N LYS A 31 -8.68 0.49 5.66
CA LYS A 31 -8.96 1.92 5.59
C LYS A 31 -8.32 2.57 4.37
N HIS A 32 -7.04 2.30 4.11
CA HIS A 32 -6.33 2.81 2.95
C HIS A 32 -6.98 2.37 1.62
N ARG A 33 -7.63 1.20 1.58
CA ARG A 33 -8.43 0.77 0.43
C ARG A 33 -9.72 1.58 0.28
N CYS A 34 -10.42 1.88 1.36
CA CYS A 34 -11.61 2.72 1.31
C CYS A 34 -11.28 4.16 0.88
N TYR A 35 -10.18 4.71 1.40
CA TYR A 35 -9.78 6.09 1.09
C TYR A 35 -9.00 6.24 -0.22
N GLY A 36 -8.59 5.13 -0.86
CA GLY A 36 -7.77 5.17 -2.07
C GLY A 36 -6.33 5.67 -1.84
N THR A 37 -5.86 5.72 -0.59
CA THR A 37 -4.54 6.24 -0.20
C THR A 37 -3.51 5.13 0.07
N GLY A 38 -3.85 3.89 -0.29
CA GLY A 38 -3.06 2.68 -0.01
C GLY A 38 -2.21 2.16 -1.15
N PRO A 39 -1.43 1.11 -0.88
CA PRO A 39 -0.71 0.37 -1.91
C PRO A 39 -1.68 -0.26 -2.93
N VAL A 40 -1.18 -0.48 -4.14
CA VAL A 40 -1.96 -1.09 -5.23
C VAL A 40 -2.43 -2.47 -4.81
N PHE A 41 -3.74 -2.68 -4.88
CA PHE A 41 -4.36 -3.97 -4.55
C PHE A 41 -4.92 -4.62 -5.81
N ARG A 42 -4.86 -5.95 -5.86
CA ARG A 42 -5.38 -6.75 -6.97
C ARG A 42 -6.51 -7.63 -6.46
N ARG A 43 -7.65 -7.61 -7.16
CA ARG A 43 -8.82 -8.42 -6.82
C ARG A 43 -8.81 -9.70 -7.65
N LEU A 44 -8.47 -10.82 -7.04
CA LEU A 44 -8.48 -12.14 -7.68
C LEU A 44 -9.63 -12.97 -7.10
N GLY A 45 -10.70 -13.18 -7.89
CA GLY A 45 -11.77 -14.12 -7.57
C GLY A 45 -12.42 -13.93 -6.19
N GLY A 46 -12.59 -12.68 -5.74
CA GLY A 46 -13.17 -12.35 -4.43
C GLY A 46 -12.15 -12.18 -3.30
N ARG A 47 -10.87 -12.47 -3.54
CA ARG A 47 -9.76 -12.19 -2.62
C ARG A 47 -9.06 -10.92 -3.05
N ILE A 48 -8.60 -10.14 -2.06
CA ILE A 48 -7.69 -9.03 -2.31
C ILE A 48 -6.28 -9.46 -1.92
N VAL A 49 -5.36 -9.25 -2.85
CA VAL A 49 -3.94 -9.53 -2.68
C VAL A 49 -3.13 -8.30 -3.07
N TYR A 50 -1.94 -8.22 -2.51
CA TYR A 50 -0.95 -7.20 -2.77
C TYR A 50 0.29 -7.88 -3.35
N ALA A 51 0.91 -7.29 -4.37
CA ALA A 51 2.25 -7.73 -4.73
C ALA A 51 3.24 -7.14 -3.72
N ILE A 52 4.27 -7.89 -3.35
CA ILE A 52 5.36 -7.35 -2.49
C ILE A 52 5.97 -6.11 -3.13
N ASP A 53 6.17 -6.11 -4.45
CA ASP A 53 6.71 -4.99 -5.20
C ASP A 53 5.86 -3.71 -5.07
N ASP A 54 4.53 -3.85 -5.18
CA ASP A 54 3.58 -2.74 -5.00
C ASP A 54 3.61 -2.20 -3.55
N LEU A 55 3.85 -3.06 -2.55
CA LEU A 55 3.96 -2.67 -1.14
C LEU A 55 5.27 -1.90 -0.89
N ASP A 56 6.38 -2.38 -1.44
CA ASP A 56 7.70 -1.74 -1.30
C ASP A 56 7.71 -0.39 -2.02
N ALA A 57 7.20 -0.33 -3.25
CA ALA A 57 7.03 0.91 -3.99
C ALA A 57 6.18 1.92 -3.20
N TRP A 58 5.08 1.49 -2.58
CA TRP A 58 4.26 2.37 -1.75
C TRP A 58 4.97 2.85 -0.48
N ALA A 59 5.76 1.98 0.18
CA ALA A 59 6.59 2.38 1.31
C ALA A 59 7.69 3.38 0.90
N ALA A 60 8.28 3.19 -0.29
CA ALA A 60 9.24 4.10 -0.89
C ALA A 60 8.60 5.46 -1.21
N LEU A 61 7.35 5.50 -1.69
CA LEU A 61 6.61 6.75 -1.89
C LEU A 61 6.42 7.53 -0.58
N GLY A 62 6.19 6.83 0.54
CA GLY A 62 6.06 7.43 1.88
C GLY A 62 7.39 7.81 2.54
N THR A 63 8.53 7.46 1.94
CA THR A 63 9.85 7.75 2.51
C THR A 63 10.16 9.24 2.36
N ARG A 64 9.95 10.00 3.44
CA ARG A 64 10.37 11.41 3.52
C ARG A 64 11.73 11.51 4.20
N ARG A 65 12.71 12.07 3.48
CA ARG A 65 14.04 12.37 4.03
C ARG A 65 14.13 13.76 4.67
N SER A 66 13.12 14.61 4.47
CA SER A 66 13.02 15.92 5.11
C SER A 66 11.55 16.33 5.25
N THR A 67 11.21 17.05 6.31
CA THR A 67 9.86 17.55 6.62
C THR A 67 9.31 18.50 5.55
N SER A 68 10.19 19.10 4.74
CA SER A 68 9.87 19.97 3.60
C SER A 68 9.84 19.25 2.25
N ASP A 69 10.19 17.97 2.20
CA ASP A 69 10.20 17.22 0.95
C ASP A 69 8.75 16.83 0.59
N PRO A 70 8.25 17.24 -0.60
CA PRO A 70 6.91 16.84 -1.05
C PRO A 70 6.81 15.32 -1.30
N GLY A 71 7.94 14.60 -1.37
CA GLY A 71 8.00 13.18 -1.68
C GLY A 71 7.59 12.90 -3.12
N SER A 72 7.78 11.66 -3.57
CA SER A 72 7.26 11.19 -4.86
C SER A 72 5.75 10.92 -4.82
N GLY A 73 5.15 10.89 -3.64
CA GLY A 73 3.71 10.70 -3.43
C GLY A 73 3.32 11.01 -1.99
N VAL A 74 2.12 11.54 -1.78
CA VAL A 74 1.62 11.79 -0.43
C VAL A 74 0.97 10.52 0.09
N VAL A 75 1.68 9.78 0.95
CA VAL A 75 1.03 8.77 1.80
C VAL A 75 0.20 9.52 2.83
N HIS A 76 -1.04 9.80 2.46
CA HIS A 76 -1.97 10.43 3.38
C HIS A 76 -2.19 9.49 4.57
N PRO A 77 -2.17 10.02 5.81
CA PRO A 77 -2.59 9.22 6.95
C PRO A 77 -4.00 8.67 6.65
N ALA A 78 -4.31 7.46 7.13
CA ALA A 78 -5.64 6.87 7.07
C ALA A 78 -6.64 7.64 7.95
N LYS A 79 -6.81 8.94 7.67
CA LYS A 79 -7.73 9.86 8.31
C LYS A 79 -9.06 9.75 7.56
N ARG A 80 -10.15 9.57 8.31
CA ARG A 80 -11.51 9.75 7.76
C ARG A 80 -11.58 11.16 7.20
N LEU A 81 -11.54 11.29 5.87
CA LEU A 81 -12.13 12.48 5.25
C LEU A 81 -13.62 12.42 5.56
N PRO A 82 -14.23 13.51 6.07
CA PRO A 82 -15.63 13.52 6.49
C PRO A 82 -16.64 13.25 5.37
N THR A 83 -16.19 13.12 4.13
CA THR A 83 -17.05 13.03 2.94
C THR A 83 -17.38 11.61 2.47
N ASP A 84 -16.75 10.53 2.95
CA ASP A 84 -16.98 9.19 2.35
C ASP A 84 -17.06 8.01 3.32
N CYS A 85 -18.01 8.03 4.26
CA CYS A 85 -18.49 6.79 4.86
C CYS A 85 -19.95 6.89 5.30
N VAL A 86 -20.80 7.42 4.42
CA VAL A 86 -22.22 7.09 4.45
C VAL A 86 -22.35 5.71 3.79
N ARG A 87 -23.00 4.78 4.49
CA ARG A 87 -23.30 3.38 4.09
C ARG A 87 -22.19 2.34 4.28
N ARG A 88 -22.07 1.85 5.51
CA ARG A 88 -22.60 0.51 5.84
C ARG A 88 -22.97 0.41 7.31
#